data_AF-A0A1F6JS31-F1
#
_entry.id   AF-A0A1F6JS31-F1
#
_cell.length_a   1.000
_cell.length_b   1.000
_cell.length_c   1.000
_cell.angle_alpha   90.00
_cell.angle_beta   90.00
_cell.angle_gamma   90.00
#
_symmetry.space_group_name_H-M   'P 1'
#
loop_
_entity.id
_entity.type
_entity.pdbx_description
1 polymer ?
#
loop_
_entity_poly.entity_id
_entity_poly.type
_entity_poly.pdbx_seq_one_letter_code
_entity_poly.pdbx_strand_id
1 'polypeptide(L)'
;MGVLFKKPIFWIGIIIVLIIGLLILVLQSTSPKNLKNISPKISEKSKSGPKPGTCLILEQKFCSQEKRITIEVQGLKHEYIAFNLPPGTPLFARFDGLLDKTKESDAPFSDFSASLTFNNYKSFDIIRGDFSFDSMLQKNVKQGEIIGYVGDTGVKDFGYNVLYLITTAGPNGPIIDEGKMKELFPKVLK
;
A
#
# COMPACT_ATOMS: atom_id res chain seq x y z
N MET A 1 -43.65 -13.96 -58.54
CA MET A 1 -42.67 -12.92 -58.90
C MET A 1 -42.47 -12.02 -57.69
N GLY A 2 -41.23 -11.85 -57.25
CA GLY A 2 -40.87 -11.05 -56.08
C GLY A 2 -39.37 -11.15 -55.83
N VAL A 3 -38.61 -10.36 -56.59
CA VAL A 3 -37.15 -10.22 -56.46
C VAL A 3 -36.88 -9.32 -55.26
N LEU A 4 -36.29 -9.84 -54.19
CA LEU A 4 -35.84 -9.02 -53.05
C LEU A 4 -34.33 -8.78 -53.13
N PHE A 5 -34.01 -7.50 -53.31
CA PHE A 5 -32.70 -6.90 -53.40
C PHE A 5 -31.78 -7.29 -52.21
N LYS A 6 -30.64 -7.90 -52.52
CA LYS A 6 -29.49 -8.00 -51.61
C LYS A 6 -28.46 -6.93 -51.96
N LYS A 7 -28.22 -6.00 -51.03
CA LYS A 7 -26.93 -5.38 -50.63
C LYS A 7 -27.27 -4.15 -49.76
N PRO A 8 -26.56 -3.90 -48.62
CA PRO A 8 -25.23 -3.30 -48.68
C PRO A 8 -24.35 -3.59 -47.44
N ILE A 9 -24.03 -4.86 -47.14
CA ILE A 9 -23.17 -5.17 -45.96
C ILE A 9 -21.70 -4.80 -46.24
N PHE A 10 -21.29 -4.71 -47.50
CA PHE A 10 -19.88 -4.52 -47.87
C PHE A 10 -19.35 -3.10 -47.62
N TRP A 11 -20.21 -2.08 -47.55
CA TRP A 11 -19.76 -0.68 -47.40
C TRP A 11 -19.43 -0.29 -45.95
N ILE A 12 -20.03 -0.95 -44.96
CA ILE A 12 -19.85 -0.61 -43.54
C ILE A 12 -18.43 -0.97 -43.06
N GLY A 13 -17.87 -2.08 -43.56
CA GLY A 13 -16.52 -2.53 -43.18
C GLY A 13 -15.42 -1.54 -43.58
N ILE A 14 -15.53 -0.90 -44.74
CA ILE A 14 -14.51 0.03 -45.25
C ILE A 14 -14.47 1.31 -44.40
N ILE A 15 -15.62 1.80 -43.94
CA ILE A 15 -15.70 3.01 -43.10
C ILE A 15 -15.04 2.79 -41.74
N ILE A 16 -15.24 1.61 -41.13
CA ILE A 16 -14.65 1.30 -39.81
C ILE A 16 -13.11 1.24 -39.89
N VAL A 17 -12.55 0.64 -40.94
CA VAL A 17 -11.08 0.56 -41.12
C VAL A 17 -10.45 1.94 -41.30
N LEU A 18 -11.11 2.86 -42.01
CA LEU A 18 -10.62 4.24 -42.18
C LEU A 18 -10.63 5.04 -40.88
N ILE A 19 -11.67 4.89 -40.04
CA ILE A 19 -11.75 5.59 -38.76
C ILE A 19 -10.65 5.11 -37.80
N ILE A 20 -10.40 3.80 -37.74
CA ILE A 20 -9.35 3.22 -36.88
C ILE A 20 -7.96 3.69 -37.35
N GLY A 21 -7.71 3.73 -38.66
CA GLY A 21 -6.45 4.22 -39.21
C GLY A 21 -6.18 5.68 -38.86
N LEU A 22 -7.21 6.55 -38.92
CA LEU A 22 -7.06 7.97 -38.57
C LEU A 22 -6.75 8.17 -37.09
N LEU A 23 -7.35 7.35 -36.21
CA LEU A 23 -7.14 7.44 -34.75
C LEU A 23 -5.70 7.07 -34.35
N ILE A 24 -5.12 6.05 -35.00
CA ILE A 24 -3.72 5.65 -34.77
C ILE A 24 -2.75 6.76 -35.21
N LEU A 25 -3.08 7.46 -36.29
CA LEU A 25 -2.24 8.54 -36.84
C LEU A 25 -2.22 9.78 -35.92
N VAL A 26 -3.35 10.10 -35.28
CA VAL A 26 -3.43 11.20 -34.30
C VAL A 26 -2.61 10.90 -33.04
N LEU A 27 -2.57 9.64 -32.58
CA LEU A 27 -1.84 9.25 -31.37
C LEU A 27 -0.31 9.33 -31.51
N GLN A 28 0.23 9.26 -32.73
CA GLN A 28 1.68 9.35 -32.95
C GLN A 28 2.21 10.79 -33.09
N SER A 29 1.33 11.79 -33.20
CA SER A 29 1.74 13.18 -33.51
C SER A 29 2.11 14.03 -32.29
N THR A 30 1.90 13.58 -31.05
CA THR A 30 2.21 14.38 -29.86
C THR A 30 3.52 13.94 -29.24
N SER A 31 4.64 14.27 -29.89
CA SER A 31 5.98 14.16 -29.31
C SER A 31 6.26 15.42 -28.45
N PRO A 32 6.36 15.31 -27.12
CA PRO A 32 6.61 16.47 -26.25
C PRO A 32 8.06 16.95 -26.44
N LYS A 33 8.19 18.23 -26.80
CA LYS A 33 9.47 18.92 -26.95
C LYS A 33 10.21 18.97 -25.61
N ASN A 34 11.46 18.54 -25.68
CA ASN A 34 12.46 18.47 -24.63
C ASN A 34 12.73 19.88 -24.04
N LEU A 35 12.27 20.14 -22.81
CA LEU A 35 12.60 21.34 -22.05
C LEU A 35 13.87 21.07 -21.23
N LYS A 36 15.01 21.56 -21.73
CA LYS A 36 16.25 21.70 -20.94
C LYS A 36 16.04 22.78 -19.88
N ASN A 37 15.71 22.38 -18.66
CA ASN A 37 15.66 23.29 -17.52
C ASN A 37 17.03 23.43 -16.87
N ILE A 38 17.49 24.68 -16.85
CA ILE A 38 18.61 25.22 -16.10
C ILE A 38 18.32 24.98 -14.61
N SER A 39 19.20 24.25 -13.92
CA SER A 39 19.07 24.01 -12.48
C SER A 39 19.94 25.01 -11.71
N PRO A 40 19.35 26.02 -11.03
CA PRO A 40 20.08 26.84 -10.09
C PRO A 40 20.44 26.00 -8.86
N LYS A 41 21.72 26.07 -8.50
CA LYS A 41 22.30 25.41 -7.32
C LYS A 41 21.80 26.12 -6.06
N ILE A 42 20.57 25.82 -5.66
CA ILE A 42 19.99 26.27 -4.40
C ILE A 42 20.51 25.34 -3.31
N SER A 43 21.26 25.92 -2.38
CA SER A 43 21.67 25.31 -1.13
C SER A 43 20.43 24.82 -0.35
N GLU A 44 20.17 23.52 -0.42
CA GLU A 44 19.13 22.84 0.35
C GLU A 44 19.50 22.85 1.83
N LYS A 45 18.93 23.80 2.56
CA LYS A 45 18.70 23.65 4.00
C LYS A 45 17.85 22.38 4.16
N SER A 46 18.49 21.26 4.52
CA SER A 46 17.85 19.96 4.70
C SER A 46 16.72 20.10 5.71
N LYS A 47 15.48 20.32 5.22
CA LYS A 47 14.25 20.10 5.98
C LYS A 47 14.18 18.59 6.18
N SER A 48 14.88 18.07 7.19
CA SER A 48 14.82 16.64 7.45
C SER A 48 13.42 16.31 7.96
N GLY A 49 12.57 15.81 7.06
CA GLY A 49 11.29 15.21 7.43
C GLY A 49 11.47 14.05 8.40
N PRO A 50 10.37 13.49 8.93
CA PRO A 50 10.43 12.35 9.83
C PRO A 50 11.11 11.17 9.13
N LYS A 51 11.89 10.40 9.89
CA LYS A 51 12.67 9.26 9.38
C LYS A 51 12.33 7.99 10.17
N PRO A 52 12.35 6.81 9.51
CA PRO A 52 12.17 5.55 10.21
C PRO A 52 13.27 5.35 11.26
N GLY A 53 12.88 4.81 12.42
CA GLY A 53 13.77 4.38 13.48
C GLY A 53 14.27 2.95 13.27
N THR A 54 14.84 2.36 14.31
CA THR A 54 15.40 1.01 14.29
C THR A 54 14.38 -0.09 14.01
N CYS A 55 13.09 0.13 14.33
CA CYS A 55 12.02 -0.81 14.01
C CYS A 55 11.49 -0.68 12.57
N LEU A 56 12.09 0.21 11.77
CA LEU A 56 11.86 0.45 10.33
C LEU A 56 10.48 0.97 9.94
N ILE A 57 9.42 0.68 10.71
CA ILE A 57 8.03 1.02 10.39
C ILE A 57 7.52 2.27 11.12
N LEU A 58 8.24 2.73 12.15
CA LEU A 58 7.89 3.88 13.00
C LEU A 58 9.13 4.73 13.31
N GLU A 59 8.92 5.97 13.78
CA GLU A 59 9.99 6.80 14.33
C GLU A 59 10.61 6.17 15.60
N GLN A 60 11.88 6.47 15.86
CA GLN A 60 12.65 5.86 16.95
C GLN A 60 11.98 5.92 18.34
N LYS A 61 11.30 7.04 18.66
CA LYS A 61 10.61 7.28 19.94
C LYS A 61 9.44 6.32 20.19
N PHE A 62 8.92 5.66 19.15
CA PHE A 62 7.79 4.74 19.25
C PHE A 62 8.20 3.26 19.23
N CYS A 63 9.41 2.94 18.79
CA CYS A 63 9.92 1.57 18.69
C CYS A 63 10.17 0.86 20.06
N SER A 64 9.78 1.47 21.18
CA SER A 64 9.81 0.85 22.52
C SER A 64 8.42 0.82 23.19
N GLN A 65 7.37 1.16 22.46
CA GLN A 65 5.98 1.21 22.95
C GLN A 65 5.19 -0.03 22.50
N GLU A 66 5.85 -0.96 21.85
CA GLU A 66 5.26 -2.17 21.31
C GLU A 66 4.72 -3.09 22.40
N LYS A 67 3.58 -3.73 22.10
CA LYS A 67 3.05 -4.84 22.88
C LYS A 67 2.73 -6.01 21.98
N ARG A 68 3.25 -7.20 22.32
CA ARG A 68 2.87 -8.44 21.64
C ARG A 68 1.49 -8.87 22.13
N ILE A 69 0.57 -9.13 21.21
CA ILE A 69 -0.78 -9.64 21.52
C ILE A 69 -1.15 -10.79 20.60
N THR A 70 -1.95 -11.72 21.12
CA THR A 70 -2.55 -12.82 20.35
C THR A 70 -4.02 -12.50 20.12
N ILE A 71 -4.48 -12.59 18.88
CA ILE A 71 -5.88 -12.42 18.49
C ILE A 71 -6.35 -13.69 17.79
N GLU A 72 -7.51 -14.20 18.17
CA GLU A 72 -8.16 -15.33 17.51
C GLU A 72 -9.17 -14.82 16.47
N VAL A 73 -8.95 -15.15 15.19
CA VAL A 73 -9.81 -14.79 14.08
C VAL A 73 -10.19 -16.08 13.35
N GLN A 74 -11.49 -16.36 13.24
CA GLN A 74 -11.99 -17.59 12.61
C GLN A 74 -11.41 -18.90 13.20
N GLY A 75 -11.18 -18.92 14.52
CA GLY A 75 -10.60 -20.07 15.22
C GLY A 75 -9.08 -20.24 15.02
N LEU A 76 -8.42 -19.28 14.35
CA LEU A 76 -6.98 -19.28 14.14
C LEU A 76 -6.32 -18.18 14.96
N LYS A 77 -5.21 -18.52 15.62
CA LYS A 77 -4.44 -17.57 16.43
C LYS A 77 -3.45 -16.81 15.54
N HIS A 78 -3.48 -15.49 15.67
CA HIS A 78 -2.59 -14.56 14.99
C HIS A 78 -1.87 -13.70 16.02
N GLU A 79 -0.57 -13.53 15.83
CA GLU A 79 0.29 -12.65 16.62
C GLU A 79 0.45 -11.30 15.96
N TYR A 80 0.30 -10.26 16.77
CA TYR A 80 0.46 -8.87 16.38
C TYR A 80 1.42 -8.15 17.31
N ILE A 81 2.08 -7.14 16.76
CA ILE A 81 2.66 -6.06 17.53
C ILE A 81 1.70 -4.89 17.52
N ALA A 82 1.27 -4.48 18.71
CA ALA A 82 0.24 -3.50 18.91
C ALA A 82 0.79 -2.22 19.54
N PHE A 83 0.23 -1.07 19.16
CA PHE A 83 0.62 0.24 19.66
C PHE A 83 -0.59 1.12 19.98
N ASN A 84 -0.37 2.08 20.88
CA ASN A 84 -1.26 3.22 21.08
C ASN A 84 -0.47 4.48 20.72
N LEU A 85 -0.53 4.89 19.46
CA LEU A 85 0.26 6.01 18.94
C LEU A 85 -0.56 7.30 18.87
N PRO A 86 0.06 8.48 19.01
CA PRO A 86 -0.63 9.75 18.78
C PRO A 86 -1.11 9.88 17.32
N PRO A 87 -2.25 10.56 17.08
CA PRO A 87 -2.66 10.94 15.74
C PRO A 87 -1.58 11.72 14.98
N GLY A 88 -1.52 11.53 13.66
CA GLY A 88 -0.52 12.12 12.79
C GLY A 88 0.86 11.45 12.86
N THR A 89 1.01 10.37 13.63
CA THR A 89 2.27 9.58 13.64
C THR A 89 2.50 8.95 12.26
N PRO A 90 3.65 9.19 11.60
CA PRO A 90 3.93 8.60 10.29
C PRO A 90 4.24 7.10 10.40
N LEU A 91 3.71 6.34 9.46
CA LEU A 91 4.00 4.94 9.24
C LEU A 91 4.92 4.80 8.02
N PHE A 92 5.98 4.00 8.13
CA PHE A 92 6.99 3.87 7.08
C PHE A 92 6.96 2.50 6.41
N ALA A 93 7.26 2.46 5.12
CA ALA A 93 7.47 1.22 4.38
C ALA A 93 8.75 0.52 4.85
N ARG A 94 8.66 -0.76 5.22
CA ARG A 94 9.83 -1.56 5.62
C ARG A 94 10.77 -1.87 4.44
N PHE A 95 10.22 -1.99 3.24
CA PHE A 95 10.95 -2.37 2.02
C PHE A 95 10.28 -1.77 0.77
N ASP A 96 10.99 -1.81 -0.35
CA ASP A 96 10.44 -1.48 -1.66
C ASP A 96 9.32 -2.46 -2.07
N GLY A 97 8.16 -1.95 -2.44
CA GLY A 97 7.03 -2.82 -2.79
C GLY A 97 5.78 -2.11 -3.25
N LEU A 98 4.74 -2.91 -3.47
CA LEU A 98 3.39 -2.45 -3.82
C LEU A 98 2.59 -2.26 -2.53
N LEU A 99 2.16 -1.02 -2.28
CA LEU A 99 1.28 -0.66 -1.18
C LEU A 99 -0.18 -0.70 -1.64
N ASP A 100 -0.96 -1.57 -1.02
CA ASP A 100 -2.40 -1.65 -1.16
C ASP A 100 -3.10 -1.25 0.14
N LYS A 101 -4.26 -0.60 0.03
CA LYS A 101 -5.02 -0.05 1.16
C LYS A 101 -6.48 -0.42 1.03
N THR A 102 -7.03 -1.01 2.08
CA THR A 102 -8.42 -1.46 2.11
C THR A 102 -9.14 -0.81 3.28
N LYS A 103 -10.38 -0.38 3.05
CA LYS A 103 -11.29 0.00 4.13
C LYS A 103 -11.93 -1.28 4.68
N GLU A 104 -11.70 -1.55 5.95
CA GLU A 104 -12.27 -2.69 6.67
C GLU A 104 -13.65 -2.27 7.20
N SER A 105 -14.71 -3.01 6.82
CA SER A 105 -16.07 -2.76 7.30
C SER A 105 -16.60 -3.84 8.23
N ASP A 106 -15.90 -4.98 8.34
CA ASP A 106 -16.37 -6.19 9.01
C ASP A 106 -15.52 -6.53 10.23
N ALA A 107 -16.17 -7.02 11.28
CA ALA A 107 -15.51 -7.50 12.48
C ALA A 107 -14.47 -8.61 12.17
N PRO A 108 -13.34 -8.68 12.90
CA PRO A 108 -13.09 -7.98 14.17
C PRO A 108 -12.23 -6.71 14.05
N PHE A 109 -11.88 -6.29 12.84
CA PHE A 109 -11.08 -5.09 12.61
C PHE A 109 -11.97 -3.95 12.16
N SER A 110 -11.52 -2.72 12.38
CA SER A 110 -12.26 -1.54 11.95
C SER A 110 -11.35 -0.53 11.27
N ASP A 111 -11.96 0.27 10.40
CA ASP A 111 -11.34 1.36 9.66
C ASP A 111 -10.47 0.93 8.47
N PHE A 112 -9.15 0.79 8.62
CA PHE A 112 -8.29 0.51 7.46
C PHE A 112 -7.25 -0.58 7.71
N SER A 113 -6.88 -1.25 6.61
CA SER A 113 -5.68 -2.05 6.51
C SER A 113 -4.77 -1.55 5.38
N ALA A 114 -3.47 -1.62 5.61
CA ALA A 114 -2.43 -1.37 4.64
C ALA A 114 -1.58 -2.64 4.47
N SER A 115 -1.53 -3.15 3.25
CA SER A 115 -0.73 -4.32 2.89
C SER A 115 0.43 -3.87 2.00
N LEU A 116 1.66 -4.16 2.43
CA LEU A 116 2.86 -3.89 1.66
C LEU A 116 3.43 -5.22 1.16
N THR A 117 3.41 -5.43 -0.15
CA THR A 117 3.90 -6.67 -0.77
C THR A 117 5.23 -6.45 -1.47
N PHE A 118 6.23 -7.28 -1.15
CA PHE A 118 7.52 -7.20 -1.81
C PHE A 118 7.39 -7.57 -3.30
N ASN A 119 8.21 -6.99 -4.18
CA ASN A 119 8.10 -7.15 -5.64
C ASN A 119 8.12 -8.61 -6.16
N ASN A 120 8.54 -9.58 -5.34
CA ASN A 120 8.59 -11.00 -5.68
C ASN A 120 7.54 -11.84 -4.92
N TYR A 121 6.62 -11.21 -4.20
CA TYR A 121 5.53 -11.83 -3.42
C TYR A 121 5.97 -12.82 -2.33
N LYS A 122 7.27 -12.87 -1.97
CA LYS A 122 7.79 -13.78 -0.94
C LYS A 122 7.57 -13.26 0.48
N SER A 123 7.35 -11.96 0.64
CA SER A 123 7.11 -11.33 1.93
C SER A 123 6.06 -10.24 1.78
N PHE A 124 5.24 -10.10 2.81
CA PHE A 124 4.27 -9.04 2.93
C PHE A 124 4.18 -8.58 4.38
N ASP A 125 3.83 -7.32 4.54
CA ASP A 125 3.49 -6.72 5.83
C ASP A 125 2.03 -6.29 5.80
N ILE A 126 1.31 -6.50 6.90
CA ILE A 126 -0.06 -6.00 7.07
C ILE A 126 -0.09 -5.17 8.34
N ILE A 127 -0.57 -3.94 8.21
CA ILE A 127 -0.84 -3.04 9.32
C ILE A 127 -2.34 -2.73 9.30
N ARG A 128 -2.99 -2.73 10.46
CA ARG A 128 -4.43 -2.44 10.64
C ARG A 128 -4.66 -1.42 11.74
N GLY A 129 -5.72 -0.64 11.64
CA GLY A 129 -6.17 0.26 12.70
C GLY A 129 -6.68 1.60 12.17
N ASP A 130 -6.61 2.60 13.06
CA ASP A 130 -7.06 3.98 12.81
C ASP A 130 -6.03 4.69 11.93
N PHE A 131 -6.28 4.80 10.63
CA PHE A 131 -5.32 5.34 9.67
C PHE A 131 -5.90 6.44 8.79
N SER A 132 -5.02 7.36 8.43
CA SER A 132 -5.25 8.37 7.41
C SER A 132 -4.23 8.21 6.29
N PHE A 133 -4.72 8.29 5.05
CA PHE A 133 -3.92 8.20 3.84
C PHE A 133 -4.18 9.40 2.94
N ASP A 134 -3.13 9.93 2.32
CA ASP A 134 -3.26 11.00 1.32
C ASP A 134 -4.10 10.56 0.11
N SER A 135 -4.12 9.26 -0.17
CA SER A 135 -4.87 8.65 -1.26
C SER A 135 -5.12 7.17 -0.96
N MET A 136 -6.26 6.65 -1.40
CA MET A 136 -6.58 5.21 -1.36
C MET A 136 -6.04 4.44 -2.58
N LEU A 137 -5.46 5.11 -3.57
CA LEU A 137 -4.92 4.43 -4.75
C LEU A 137 -3.71 3.56 -4.39
N GLN A 138 -3.66 2.38 -4.98
CA GLN A 138 -2.50 1.51 -4.92
C GLN A 138 -1.27 2.23 -5.51
N LYS A 139 -0.11 2.11 -4.87
CA LYS A 139 1.13 2.73 -5.36
C LYS A 139 2.36 1.89 -5.05
N ASN A 140 3.39 2.00 -5.88
CA ASN A 140 4.73 1.54 -5.51
C ASN A 140 5.35 2.52 -4.51
N VAL A 141 5.99 2.00 -3.48
CA VAL A 141 6.67 2.78 -2.45
C VAL A 141 8.10 2.32 -2.28
N LYS A 142 8.95 3.21 -1.77
CA LYS A 142 10.34 2.90 -1.40
C LYS A 142 10.47 2.62 0.09
N GLN A 143 11.45 1.80 0.46
CA GLN A 143 11.82 1.62 1.86
C GLN A 143 12.03 2.97 2.55
N GLY A 144 11.41 3.13 3.71
CA GLY A 144 11.46 4.36 4.51
C GLY A 144 10.54 5.48 4.01
N GLU A 145 9.79 5.28 2.93
CA GLU A 145 8.74 6.20 2.51
C GLU A 145 7.55 6.14 3.47
N ILE A 146 6.89 7.28 3.70
CA ILE A 146 5.64 7.33 4.47
C ILE A 146 4.52 6.66 3.67
N ILE A 147 3.90 5.65 4.26
CA ILE A 147 2.79 4.90 3.66
C ILE A 147 1.43 5.33 4.18
N GLY A 148 1.39 6.07 5.30
CA GLY A 148 0.19 6.61 5.92
C GLY A 148 0.51 7.26 7.25
N TYR A 149 -0.54 7.72 7.94
CA TYR A 149 -0.46 8.31 9.26
C TYR A 149 -1.49 7.65 10.17
N VAL A 150 -1.22 7.65 11.48
CA VAL A 150 -2.25 7.31 12.47
C VAL A 150 -3.36 8.34 12.42
N GLY A 151 -4.61 7.89 12.32
CA GLY A 151 -5.81 8.71 12.28
C GLY A 151 -6.16 9.32 13.64
N ASP A 152 -7.21 10.15 13.65
CA ASP A 152 -7.77 10.81 14.83
C ASP A 152 -9.24 10.44 15.06
N THR A 153 -9.71 9.35 14.44
CA THR A 153 -11.11 8.92 14.52
C THR A 153 -11.44 8.29 15.88
N GLY A 154 -10.42 7.81 16.60
CA GLY A 154 -10.55 7.19 17.92
C GLY A 154 -10.81 5.68 17.85
N VAL A 155 -10.69 5.08 16.66
CA VAL A 155 -10.82 3.64 16.45
C VAL A 155 -9.75 2.88 17.23
N LYS A 156 -10.18 1.81 17.92
CA LYS A 156 -9.30 0.94 18.71
C LYS A 156 -9.70 -0.52 18.58
N ASP A 157 -8.95 -1.25 17.76
CA ASP A 157 -9.08 -2.70 17.65
C ASP A 157 -8.35 -3.35 18.82
N PHE A 158 -9.08 -4.12 19.62
CA PHE A 158 -8.53 -4.82 20.81
C PHE A 158 -7.84 -3.88 21.82
N GLY A 159 -8.23 -2.60 21.87
CA GLY A 159 -7.63 -1.59 22.75
C GLY A 159 -6.40 -0.86 22.19
N TYR A 160 -6.09 -1.04 20.91
CA TYR A 160 -4.93 -0.46 20.22
C TYR A 160 -5.36 0.20 18.92
N ASN A 161 -4.69 1.29 18.51
CA ASN A 161 -5.01 1.98 17.26
C ASN A 161 -4.09 1.60 16.09
N VAL A 162 -3.04 0.82 16.34
CA VAL A 162 -2.16 0.24 15.30
C VAL A 162 -1.84 -1.20 15.66
N LEU A 163 -2.10 -2.11 14.73
CA LEU A 163 -1.81 -3.54 14.80
C LEU A 163 -0.94 -3.95 13.62
N TYR A 164 0.26 -4.45 13.87
CA TYR A 164 1.18 -4.94 12.86
C TYR A 164 1.26 -6.47 12.91
N LEU A 165 0.87 -7.15 11.83
CA LEU A 165 0.81 -8.61 11.79
C LEU A 165 2.21 -9.24 11.70
N ILE A 166 2.52 -10.13 12.64
CA ILE A 166 3.77 -10.93 12.66
C ILE A 166 3.54 -12.36 12.19
N THR A 167 2.30 -12.73 11.89
CA THR A 167 2.00 -14.10 11.44
C THR A 167 1.98 -14.19 9.92
N THR A 168 2.56 -15.24 9.36
CA THR A 168 2.53 -15.58 7.93
C THR A 168 1.67 -16.83 7.69
N ALA A 169 1.25 -17.05 6.45
CA ALA A 169 0.52 -18.27 6.09
C ALA A 169 1.46 -19.48 6.06
N GLY A 170 1.04 -20.60 6.65
CA GLY A 170 1.74 -21.88 6.61
C GLY A 170 0.84 -23.04 6.19
N PRO A 171 1.41 -24.22 5.89
CA PRO A 171 0.66 -25.38 5.41
C PRO A 171 -0.36 -25.91 6.43
N ASN A 172 -0.13 -25.68 7.72
CA ASN A 172 -0.98 -26.14 8.83
C ASN A 172 -1.66 -24.97 9.56
N GLY A 173 -1.79 -23.82 8.89
CA GLY A 173 -2.33 -22.59 9.48
C GLY A 173 -1.26 -21.51 9.70
N PRO A 174 -1.60 -20.46 10.47
CA PRO A 174 -0.73 -19.31 10.65
C PRO A 174 0.57 -19.66 11.41
N ILE A 175 1.71 -19.18 10.93
CA ILE A 175 3.03 -19.36 11.54
C ILE A 175 3.55 -18.01 12.02
N ILE A 176 4.01 -17.95 13.28
CA ILE A 176 4.62 -16.75 13.84
C ILE A 176 5.98 -16.53 13.18
N ASP A 177 6.18 -15.36 12.55
CA ASP A 177 7.44 -14.96 11.94
C ASP A 177 8.38 -14.36 13.00
N GLU A 178 8.99 -15.24 13.79
CA GLU A 178 9.99 -14.88 14.80
C GLU A 178 11.20 -14.15 14.20
N GLY A 179 11.49 -14.38 12.91
CA GLY A 179 12.52 -13.64 12.17
C GLY A 179 12.17 -12.18 11.99
N LYS A 180 10.96 -11.90 11.48
CA LYS A 180 10.40 -10.55 11.36
C LYS A 180 10.33 -9.85 12.71
N MET A 181 9.94 -10.56 13.76
CA MET A 181 9.91 -9.98 15.11
C MET A 181 11.30 -9.61 15.62
N LYS A 182 12.31 -10.45 15.42
CA LYS A 182 13.71 -10.13 15.77
C LYS A 182 14.26 -8.94 15.00
N GLU A 183 13.91 -8.85 13.71
CA GLU A 183 14.35 -7.76 12.83
C GLU A 183 13.77 -6.41 13.28
N LEU A 184 12.46 -6.36 13.54
CA LEU A 184 11.76 -5.10 13.79
C LEU A 184 11.73 -4.71 15.26
N PHE A 185 11.65 -5.69 16.15
CA PHE A 185 11.45 -5.48 17.58
C PHE A 185 12.39 -6.34 18.42
N PRO A 186 13.72 -6.19 18.25
CA PRO A 186 14.71 -7.05 18.91
C PRO A 186 14.67 -7.01 20.44
N LYS A 187 14.02 -6.00 21.04
CA LYS A 187 13.88 -5.84 22.48
C LYS A 187 12.71 -6.62 23.09
N VAL A 188 11.71 -7.01 22.30
CA VAL A 188 10.50 -7.73 22.75
C VAL A 188 10.81 -9.18 23.14
N LEU A 189 11.92 -9.71 22.66
CA LEU A 189 12.32 -11.11 22.84
C LEU A 189 13.16 -11.38 24.10
N LYS A 190 13.27 -10.38 24.99
CA LYS A 190 13.97 -10.51 26.27
C LYS A 190 12.97 -10.62 27.40
#